data_AF-A0A819PQ71-F1
#
_entry.id   AF-A0A819PQ71-F1
#
_cell.length_a   1.000
_cell.length_b   1.000
_cell.length_c   1.000
_cell.angle_alpha   90.00
_cell.angle_beta   90.00
_cell.angle_gamma   90.00
#
_symmetry.space_group_name_H-M   'P 1'
#
loop_
_entity.id
_entity.type
_entity.pdbx_description
1 polymer ?
#
loop_
_entity_poly.entity_id
_entity_poly.type
_entity_poly.pdbx_seq_one_letter_code
_entity_poly.pdbx_strand_id
1 'polypeptide(L)'
;MVFRIPVTIHSVPEKFLIVCETGRETIQWLCETAYKRYIEKCKDKTIPYYFVARRADDRCLLSLNDRVEHVLKDNESIKIDIAKQFDDDDSFSTATDEERHIVVLDGYHLKCSDLVRLGTGDYQIE
;
A
#
# COMPACT_ATOMS: atom_id res chain seq x y z
N MET A 1 -20.32 -17.70 -0.43
CA MET A 1 -20.40 -16.94 0.84
C MET A 1 -20.31 -15.48 0.44
N VAL A 2 -21.23 -14.63 0.91
CA VAL A 2 -21.25 -13.21 0.53
C VAL A 2 -20.42 -12.43 1.54
N PHE A 3 -19.49 -11.60 1.05
CA PHE A 3 -18.67 -10.71 1.87
C PHE A 3 -19.10 -9.27 1.67
N ARG A 4 -19.39 -8.57 2.77
CA ARG A 4 -19.69 -7.15 2.82
C ARG A 4 -18.48 -6.45 3.41
N ILE A 5 -17.70 -5.78 2.58
CA ILE A 5 -16.44 -5.16 3.00
C ILE A 5 -16.61 -3.65 3.05
N PRO A 6 -16.60 -3.03 4.24
CA PRO A 6 -16.56 -1.57 4.38
C PRO A 6 -15.16 -1.05 4.02
N VAL A 7 -15.08 -0.18 3.01
CA VAL A 7 -13.83 0.37 2.51
C VAL A 7 -13.76 1.86 2.79
N THR A 8 -12.68 2.31 3.44
CA THR A 8 -12.40 3.75 3.63
C THR A 8 -11.24 4.14 2.72
N ILE A 9 -11.38 5.22 1.95
CA ILE A 9 -10.29 5.73 1.11
C ILE A 9 -9.63 6.88 1.88
N HIS A 10 -8.30 6.88 2.01
CA HIS A 10 -7.51 7.75 2.91
C HIS A 10 -7.89 9.23 2.88
N SER A 11 -8.27 9.74 1.71
CA SER A 11 -8.61 11.14 1.49
C SER A 11 -10.06 11.52 1.82
N VAL A 12 -10.88 10.57 2.28
CA VAL A 12 -12.33 10.79 2.53
C VAL A 12 -12.74 10.14 3.85
N PRO A 13 -13.47 10.85 4.73
CA PRO A 13 -14.03 10.27 5.95
C PRO A 13 -15.16 9.26 5.70
N GLU A 14 -15.49 8.98 4.44
CA GLU A 14 -16.63 8.17 4.03
C GLU A 14 -16.25 6.72 3.77
N LYS A 15 -17.17 5.81 4.10
CA LYS A 15 -17.04 4.38 3.88
C LYS A 15 -17.90 3.93 2.70
N PHE A 16 -17.28 3.24 1.75
CA PHE A 16 -17.96 2.57 0.64
C PHE A 16 -18.17 1.11 1.00
N LEU A 17 -19.42 0.65 1.03
CA LEU A 17 -19.72 -0.76 1.27
C LEU A 17 -19.61 -1.54 -0.06
N ILE A 18 -18.59 -2.37 -0.18
CA ILE A 18 -18.38 -3.23 -1.36
C ILE A 18 -18.88 -4.63 -1.04
N VAL A 19 -19.74 -5.16 -1.91
CA VAL A 19 -20.28 -6.52 -1.76
C VAL A 19 -19.54 -7.42 -2.75
N CYS A 20 -18.88 -8.45 -2.22
CA CYS A 20 -18.27 -9.51 -2.99
C CYS A 20 -19.14 -10.76 -2.85
N GLU A 21 -19.80 -11.19 -3.93
CA GLU A 21 -20.79 -12.27 -3.88
C GLU A 21 -20.16 -13.64 -3.61
N THR A 22 -18.92 -13.82 -4.10
CA THR A 22 -18.22 -15.09 -4.04
C THR A 22 -17.00 -15.06 -3.13
N GLY A 23 -16.37 -13.89 -2.96
CA GLY A 23 -15.11 -13.72 -2.23
C GLY A 23 -13.89 -14.16 -3.05
N ARG A 24 -14.10 -14.62 -4.29
CA ARG A 24 -13.04 -15.02 -5.22
C ARG A 24 -12.36 -13.83 -5.88
N GLU A 25 -12.97 -12.66 -5.76
CA GLU A 25 -12.44 -11.40 -6.23
C GLU A 25 -11.15 -11.06 -5.47
N THR A 26 -10.23 -10.38 -6.15
CA THR A 26 -8.95 -9.99 -5.55
C THR A 26 -9.09 -8.71 -4.75
N ILE A 27 -8.13 -8.46 -3.85
CA ILE A 27 -8.01 -7.16 -3.17
C ILE A 27 -7.84 -6.02 -4.18
N GLN A 28 -7.14 -6.24 -5.30
CA GLN A 28 -7.06 -5.27 -6.39
C GLN A 28 -8.44 -4.91 -6.94
N TRP A 29 -9.26 -5.90 -7.28
CA TRP A 29 -10.62 -5.67 -7.79
C TRP A 29 -11.46 -4.89 -6.78
N LEU A 30 -11.33 -5.21 -5.50
CA LEU A 30 -12.02 -4.52 -4.42
C LEU A 30 -11.57 -3.05 -4.32
N CYS A 31 -10.28 -2.78 -4.50
CA CYS A 31 -9.74 -1.43 -4.54
C CYS A 31 -10.27 -0.63 -5.73
N GLU A 32 -10.21 -1.19 -6.94
CA GLU A 32 -10.72 -0.58 -8.15
C GLU A 32 -12.22 -0.28 -8.05
N THR A 33 -13.00 -1.21 -7.49
CA THR A 33 -14.46 -1.04 -7.31
C THR A 33 -14.79 0.06 -6.32
N ALA A 34 -14.10 0.10 -5.17
CA ALA A 34 -14.26 1.18 -4.20
C ALA A 34 -13.86 2.54 -4.80
N TYR A 35 -12.76 2.55 -5.55
CA TYR A 35 -12.25 3.74 -6.18
C TYR A 35 -13.17 4.29 -7.29
N LYS A 36 -13.78 3.42 -8.09
CA LYS A 36 -14.74 3.81 -9.12
C LYS A 36 -15.94 4.54 -8.52
N ARG A 37 -16.48 4.01 -7.41
CA ARG A 37 -17.56 4.66 -6.64
C ARG A 37 -17.12 6.00 -6.04
N TYR A 38 -15.86 6.09 -5.61
CA TYR A 38 -15.28 7.34 -5.13
C TYR A 38 -15.19 8.41 -6.23
N ILE A 39 -14.67 8.08 -7.42
CA ILE A 39 -14.63 9.00 -8.57
C ILE A 39 -16.04 9.49 -8.92
N GLU A 40 -17.00 8.56 -9.07
CA GLU A 40 -18.37 8.89 -9.43
C GLU A 40 -18.99 9.87 -8.44
N LYS A 41 -18.72 9.68 -7.15
CA LYS A 41 -19.24 10.53 -6.08
C LYS A 41 -18.54 11.88 -5.99
N CYS A 42 -17.22 11.88 -5.96
CA CYS A 42 -16.42 13.09 -5.75
C CYS A 42 -16.21 13.91 -7.04
N LYS A 43 -16.64 13.39 -8.20
CA LYS A 43 -16.33 13.94 -9.54
C LYS A 43 -14.83 14.16 -9.75
N ASP A 44 -14.01 13.43 -9.00
CA ASP A 44 -12.55 13.50 -9.07
C ASP A 44 -12.09 12.69 -10.29
N LYS A 45 -11.25 13.28 -11.14
CA LYS A 45 -10.68 12.61 -12.32
C LYS A 45 -9.23 12.19 -12.10
N THR A 46 -8.74 12.26 -10.87
CA THR A 46 -7.42 11.72 -10.54
C THR A 46 -7.36 10.29 -11.05
N ILE A 47 -6.26 9.91 -11.69
CA ILE A 47 -6.00 8.53 -12.10
C ILE A 47 -5.10 7.94 -11.02
N PRO A 48 -5.48 6.82 -10.39
CA PRO A 48 -4.67 6.18 -9.36
C PRO A 48 -3.51 5.47 -10.08
N TYR A 49 -2.28 5.78 -9.69
CA TYR A 49 -1.12 5.06 -10.22
C TYR A 49 -0.93 3.74 -9.46
N TYR A 50 -1.21 3.70 -8.15
CA TYR A 50 -1.21 2.46 -7.38
C TYR A 50 -2.17 2.52 -6.18
N PHE A 51 -2.62 1.33 -5.75
CA PHE A 51 -3.41 1.13 -4.53
C PHE A 51 -2.56 0.49 -3.45
N VAL A 52 -2.68 0.99 -2.22
CA VAL A 52 -2.19 0.30 -1.02
C VAL A 52 -3.40 -0.05 -0.18
N ALA A 53 -3.64 -1.34 0.02
CA ALA A 53 -4.72 -1.83 0.86
C ALA A 53 -4.18 -2.24 2.23
N ARG A 54 -4.87 -1.81 3.28
CA ARG A 54 -4.56 -2.15 4.68
C ARG A 54 -5.81 -2.51 5.43
N ARG A 55 -5.72 -3.45 6.35
CA ARG A 55 -6.77 -3.66 7.36
C ARG A 55 -6.92 -2.45 8.26
N ALA A 56 -8.14 -2.17 8.71
CA ALA A 56 -8.42 -0.97 9.49
C ALA A 56 -7.99 -1.07 10.97
N ASP A 57 -7.94 -2.28 11.52
CA ASP A 57 -7.69 -2.60 12.93
C ASP A 57 -6.21 -2.81 13.26
N ASP A 58 -5.49 -3.57 12.42
CA ASP A 58 -4.09 -3.97 12.67
C ASP A 58 -3.08 -3.26 11.75
N ARG A 59 -3.55 -2.45 10.79
CA ARG A 59 -2.74 -1.82 9.72
C ARG A 59 -1.93 -2.82 8.88
N CYS A 60 -2.24 -4.11 8.95
CA CYS A 60 -1.58 -5.12 8.12
C CYS A 60 -1.86 -4.83 6.65
N LEU A 61 -0.78 -4.82 5.86
CA LEU A 61 -0.84 -4.66 4.42
C LEU A 61 -1.49 -5.90 3.81
N LEU A 62 -2.42 -5.67 2.88
CA LEU A 62 -3.07 -6.71 2.09
C LEU A 62 -2.41 -6.73 0.71
N SER A 63 -2.03 -7.92 0.24
CA SER A 63 -1.54 -8.05 -1.12
C SER A 63 -2.69 -7.85 -2.10
N LEU A 64 -2.45 -7.08 -3.15
CA LEU A 64 -3.44 -6.82 -4.20
C LEU A 64 -3.87 -8.10 -4.94
N ASN A 65 -3.01 -9.12 -4.95
CA ASN A 65 -3.26 -10.40 -5.60
C ASN A 65 -4.01 -11.41 -4.73
N ASP A 66 -4.18 -11.12 -3.44
CA ASP A 66 -4.90 -12.02 -2.54
C ASP A 66 -6.39 -12.01 -2.86
N ARG A 67 -7.04 -13.16 -2.63
CA ARG A 67 -8.50 -13.26 -2.72
C ARG A 67 -9.14 -12.82 -1.42
N VAL A 68 -10.27 -12.11 -1.52
CA VAL A 68 -11.03 -11.63 -0.36
C VAL A 68 -11.33 -12.76 0.63
N GLU A 69 -11.76 -13.92 0.15
CA GLU A 69 -12.10 -15.07 1.00
C GLU A 69 -10.93 -15.64 1.81
N HIS A 70 -9.68 -15.40 1.40
CA HIS A 70 -8.49 -15.90 2.08
C HIS A 70 -7.96 -14.93 3.14
N VAL A 71 -8.17 -13.63 2.96
CA VAL A 71 -7.51 -12.59 3.77
C VAL A 71 -8.47 -11.68 4.54
N LEU A 72 -9.76 -11.68 4.23
CA LEU A 72 -10.77 -10.84 4.88
C LEU A 72 -11.97 -11.67 5.37
N LYS A 73 -12.54 -11.27 6.49
CA LYS A 73 -13.81 -11.78 7.01
C LYS A 73 -14.99 -10.91 6.57
N ASP A 74 -16.20 -11.45 6.63
CA ASP A 74 -17.42 -10.66 6.39
C ASP A 74 -17.52 -9.49 7.39
N ASN A 75 -17.88 -8.30 6.91
CA ASN A 75 -17.90 -7.03 7.66
C ASN A 75 -16.54 -6.54 8.19
N GLU A 76 -15.42 -7.14 7.77
CA GLU A 76 -14.09 -6.63 8.08
C GLU A 76 -13.80 -5.37 7.25
N SER A 77 -13.38 -4.29 7.92
CA SER A 77 -13.15 -3.01 7.25
C SER A 77 -11.70 -2.84 6.82
N ILE A 78 -11.51 -2.26 5.63
CA ILE A 78 -10.19 -1.95 5.10
C ILE A 78 -10.04 -0.46 4.80
N LYS A 79 -8.79 -0.02 4.72
CA LYS A 79 -8.36 1.30 4.27
C LYS A 79 -7.58 1.17 2.97
N ILE A 80 -7.87 2.05 2.04
CA ILE A 80 -7.15 2.16 0.77
C ILE A 80 -6.47 3.52 0.74
N ASP A 81 -5.16 3.49 0.54
CA ASP A 81 -4.39 4.67 0.22
C ASP A 81 -4.15 4.68 -1.29
N ILE A 82 -4.47 5.80 -1.91
CA ILE A 82 -4.17 6.07 -3.31
C ILE A 82 -2.97 6.97 -3.30
N ALA A 83 -1.90 6.56 -3.96
CA ALA A 83 -0.75 7.42 -4.08
C ALA A 83 -0.46 7.76 -5.53
N LYS A 84 -0.02 9.01 -5.69
CA LYS A 84 0.45 9.56 -6.94
C LYS A 84 1.92 9.19 -7.06
N GLN A 85 2.36 8.86 -8.26
CA GLN A 85 3.76 8.79 -8.58
C GLN A 85 4.39 10.12 -8.13
N PHE A 86 5.38 10.06 -7.23
CA PHE A 86 6.34 11.15 -7.18
C PHE A 86 7.03 11.07 -8.54
N ASP A 87 6.90 12.12 -9.36
CA ASP A 87 7.84 12.30 -10.45
C ASP A 87 9.22 12.21 -9.80
N ASP A 88 10.04 11.24 -10.23
CA ASP A 88 11.46 11.16 -9.90
C ASP A 88 12.13 12.45 -10.42
N ASP A 89 11.99 13.54 -9.68
CA ASP A 89 12.76 14.78 -9.82
C ASP A 89 13.56 15.03 -8.54
N ASP A 90 14.10 13.95 -7.97
CA ASP A 90 15.27 14.04 -7.11
C ASP A 90 16.48 13.62 -7.94
N SER A 91 17.11 14.63 -8.55
CA SER A 91 18.50 14.59 -8.96
C SER A 91 19.33 13.93 -7.86
N PHE A 92 19.64 12.65 -8.03
CA PHE A 92 20.74 12.00 -7.31
C PHE A 92 22.02 12.72 -7.73
N SER A 93 22.33 13.78 -6.99
CA SER A 93 23.61 14.44 -7.05
C SER A 93 24.65 13.38 -6.71
N THR A 94 25.44 13.02 -7.71
CA THR A 94 26.61 12.17 -7.59
C THR A 94 27.62 12.88 -6.70
N ALA A 95 27.48 12.72 -5.38
CA ALA A 95 28.47 13.13 -4.42
C ALA A 95 29.60 12.10 -4.43
N THR A 96 30.75 12.59 -4.85
CA THR A 96 32.07 11.99 -4.90
C THR A 96 32.48 11.33 -3.57
N ASP A 97 32.87 10.07 -3.67
CA ASP A 97 34.11 9.46 -3.14
C ASP A 97 34.53 9.79 -1.70
N GLU A 98 33.92 9.16 -0.68
CA GLU A 98 34.54 8.95 0.65
C GLU A 98 34.06 7.61 1.29
N GLU A 99 35.03 6.73 1.58
CA GLU A 99 35.02 5.54 2.45
C GLU A 99 33.77 4.62 2.47
N ARG A 100 33.92 3.41 1.89
CA ARG A 100 32.93 2.31 1.99
C ARG A 100 32.76 1.81 3.43
N HIS A 101 31.94 2.51 4.21
CA HIS A 101 31.48 2.06 5.53
C HIS A 101 30.46 0.94 5.37
N ILE A 102 30.84 -0.32 5.56
CA ILE A 102 29.85 -1.42 5.59
C ILE A 102 28.92 -1.20 6.79
N VAL A 103 27.60 -1.17 6.55
CA VAL A 103 26.61 -1.07 7.64
C VAL A 103 26.40 -2.47 8.23
N VAL A 104 26.57 -2.59 9.55
CA VAL A 104 26.19 -3.77 10.31
C VAL A 104 24.75 -3.59 10.76
N LEU A 105 23.88 -4.54 10.41
CA LEU A 105 22.45 -4.47 10.67
C LEU A 105 22.10 -5.33 11.88
N ASP A 106 21.72 -4.70 13.00
CA ASP A 106 21.33 -5.38 14.26
C ASP A 106 19.86 -5.83 14.29
N GLY A 107 19.09 -5.55 13.23
CA GLY A 107 17.68 -5.90 13.10
C GLY A 107 16.71 -5.11 13.98
N TYR A 108 17.19 -4.28 14.92
CA TYR A 108 16.34 -3.58 15.89
C TYR A 108 16.31 -2.06 15.68
N HIS A 109 17.31 -1.46 15.03
CA HIS A 109 17.41 0.00 14.90
C HIS A 109 17.79 0.50 13.50
N LEU A 110 17.03 0.11 12.48
CA LEU A 110 17.22 0.61 11.11
C LEU A 110 16.71 2.05 10.95
N LYS A 111 17.59 2.96 10.50
CA LYS A 111 17.21 4.31 10.05
C LYS A 111 16.91 4.30 8.55
N CYS A 112 16.21 5.33 8.07
CA CYS A 112 15.91 5.47 6.64
C CYS A 112 17.16 5.47 5.74
N SER A 113 18.29 6.00 6.25
CA SER A 113 19.60 5.93 5.57
C SER A 113 20.08 4.50 5.36
N ASP A 114 19.76 3.58 6.27
CA ASP A 114 20.23 2.19 6.21
C ASP A 114 19.42 1.39 5.18
N LEU A 115 18.14 1.75 4.99
CA LEU A 115 17.28 1.17 3.95
C LEU A 115 17.75 1.52 2.54
N VAL A 116 18.27 2.74 2.33
CA VAL A 116 18.84 3.13 1.02
C VAL A 116 20.09 2.30 0.71
N ARG A 117 20.91 2.04 1.73
CA ARG A 117 22.15 1.25 1.60
C ARG A 117 21.90 -0.25 1.44
N LEU A 118 20.80 -0.76 1.98
CA LEU A 118 20.29 -2.10 1.68
C LEU A 118 19.97 -2.26 0.19
N GLY A 119 19.40 -1.23 -0.44
CA GLY A 119 19.10 -1.23 -1.87
C GLY A 119 20.34 -1.19 -2.77
N THR A 120 21.46 -0.66 -2.29
CA THR A 120 22.74 -0.61 -3.02
C THR A 120 23.62 -1.84 -2.83
N GLY A 121 23.27 -2.73 -1.89
CA GLY A 121 24.01 -3.97 -1.63
C GLY A 121 25.23 -3.80 -0.71
N ASP A 122 25.39 -2.64 -0.06
CA ASP A 122 26.52 -2.35 0.83
C ASP A 122 26.19 -2.65 2.31
N TYR A 123 25.93 -3.91 2.64
CA TYR A 123 25.62 -4.33 4.01
C TYR A 123 26.16 -5.71 4.36
N GLN A 124 26.37 -5.94 5.65
CA GLN A 124 26.71 -7.24 6.22
C GLN A 124 25.71 -7.60 7.32
N ILE A 125 25.20 -8.83 7.27
CA ILE A 125 24.31 -9.39 8.30
C ILE A 125 25.20 -10.19 9.26
N GLU A 126 25.10 -9.92 10.56
CA GLU A 126 25.63 -10.79 11.63
C GLU A 126 24.59 -11.82 12.08
#